data_AF-A0A5Y9F7M2-F1
#
_entry.id   AF-A0A5Y9F7M2-F1
#
_cell.length_a   1.000
_cell.length_b   1.000
_cell.length_c   1.000
_cell.angle_alpha   90.00
_cell.angle_beta   90.00
_cell.angle_gamma   90.00
#
_symmetry.space_group_name_H-M   'P 1'
#
loop_
_entity.id
_entity.type
_entity.pdbx_description
1 polymer ?
#
loop_
_entity_poly.entity_id
_entity_poly.type
_entity_poly.pdbx_seq_one_letter_code
_entity_poly.pdbx_strand_id
1 'polypeptide(L)'
;MKEENNFNKNLKALSGFEYNNLRKKLEDLKELREFTFTQGKDNLDINIIKKSNLKKMYQDPIKELEKNLEYFKDFTRYPVL
;
A
#
# COMPACT_ATOMS: atom_id res chain seq x y z
N MET A 1 -11.59 -22.75 0.11
CA MET A 1 -11.92 -21.53 -0.65
C MET A 1 -10.61 -20.78 -0.86
N LYS A 2 -10.17 -20.55 -2.11
CA LYS A 2 -9.06 -19.62 -2.35
C LYS A 2 -9.61 -18.23 -2.14
N GLU A 3 -9.26 -17.57 -1.04
CA GLU A 3 -9.53 -16.14 -0.86
C GLU A 3 -9.05 -15.41 -2.12
N GLU A 4 -9.92 -14.61 -2.72
CA GLU A 4 -9.52 -13.76 -3.84
C GLU A 4 -8.47 -12.78 -3.30
N ASN A 5 -7.20 -13.05 -3.63
CA ASN A 5 -6.06 -12.27 -3.17
C ASN A 5 -6.28 -10.79 -3.51
N ASN A 6 -6.17 -9.89 -2.51
CA ASN A 6 -6.33 -8.44 -2.67
C ASN A 6 -5.58 -7.89 -3.90
N PHE A 7 -4.45 -8.52 -4.25
CA PHE A 7 -3.70 -8.24 -5.47
C PHE A 7 -4.53 -8.35 -6.77
N ASN A 8 -5.28 -9.45 -6.95
CA ASN A 8 -6.09 -9.67 -8.14
C ASN A 8 -7.27 -8.68 -8.22
N LYS A 9 -7.87 -8.36 -7.06
CA LYS A 9 -8.92 -7.34 -6.97
C LYS A 9 -8.40 -5.97 -7.39
N ASN A 10 -7.20 -5.60 -6.92
CA ASN A 10 -6.56 -4.35 -7.27
C ASN A 10 -6.14 -4.31 -8.74
N LEU A 11 -5.63 -5.41 -9.31
CA LEU A 11 -5.34 -5.51 -10.75
C LEU A 11 -6.59 -5.30 -11.62
N LYS A 12 -7.73 -5.87 -11.22
CA LYS A 12 -9.02 -5.65 -11.90
C LYS A 12 -9.47 -4.18 -11.82
N ALA A 13 -9.25 -3.53 -10.68
CA ALA A 13 -9.56 -2.11 -10.51
C ALA A 13 -8.69 -1.21 -11.42
N LEU A 14 -7.47 -1.63 -11.75
CA LEU A 14 -6.57 -0.97 -12.71
C LEU A 14 -6.92 -1.27 -14.19
N SER A 15 -8.20 -1.44 -14.51
CA SER A 15 -8.67 -1.74 -15.87
C SER A 15 -8.74 -0.52 -16.81
N GLY A 16 -8.60 0.70 -16.27
CA GLY A 16 -8.54 1.92 -17.05
C GLY A 16 -7.35 1.97 -18.01
N PHE A 17 -7.56 2.55 -19.20
CA PHE A 17 -6.55 2.59 -20.27
C PHE A 17 -5.23 3.26 -19.82
N GLU A 18 -5.33 4.30 -19.01
CA GLU A 18 -4.21 5.03 -18.40
C GLU A 18 -3.30 4.16 -17.52
N TYR A 19 -3.83 3.06 -16.96
CA TYR A 19 -3.08 2.16 -16.08
C TYR A 19 -2.54 0.92 -16.79
N ASN A 20 -2.73 0.77 -18.10
CA ASN A 20 -2.34 -0.43 -18.84
C ASN A 20 -0.85 -0.82 -18.66
N ASN A 21 0.04 0.17 -18.69
CA ASN A 21 1.48 -0.08 -18.51
C ASN A 21 1.79 -0.56 -17.08
N LEU A 22 1.22 0.09 -16.07
CA LEU A 22 1.37 -0.29 -14.67
C LEU A 22 0.80 -1.70 -14.43
N ARG A 23 -0.41 -1.95 -14.93
CA ARG A 23 -1.08 -3.24 -14.80
C ARG A 23 -0.25 -4.38 -15.38
N LYS A 24 0.29 -4.23 -16.60
CA LYS A 24 1.16 -5.25 -17.21
C LYS A 24 2.40 -5.53 -16.37
N LYS A 25 3.10 -4.48 -15.91
CA LYS A 25 4.27 -4.65 -15.04
C LYS A 25 3.95 -5.37 -13.74
N LEU A 26 2.77 -5.10 -13.16
CA LEU A 26 2.29 -5.80 -11.96
C LEU A 26 1.93 -7.26 -12.27
N GLU A 27 1.29 -7.55 -13.41
CA GLU A 27 1.00 -8.93 -13.86
C GLU A 27 2.30 -9.73 -14.12
N ASP A 28 3.36 -9.08 -14.60
CA ASP A 28 4.67 -9.70 -14.85
C ASP A 28 5.44 -10.04 -13.55
N LEU A 29 5.05 -9.47 -12.40
CA LEU A 29 5.64 -9.78 -11.11
C LEU A 29 5.16 -11.16 -10.61
N LYS A 30 5.94 -12.19 -10.94
CA LYS A 30 5.63 -13.58 -10.53
C LYS A 30 5.77 -13.81 -9.02
N GLU A 31 6.67 -13.10 -8.34
CA GLU A 31 7.05 -13.39 -6.95
C GLU A 31 7.53 -12.13 -6.20
N LEU A 32 7.16 -12.01 -4.92
CA LEU A 32 7.78 -11.04 -4.00
C LEU A 32 9.11 -11.60 -3.49
N ARG A 33 10.22 -11.31 -4.20
CA ARG A 33 11.54 -11.84 -3.84
C ARG A 33 12.19 -11.10 -2.69
N GLU A 34 12.24 -9.77 -2.76
CA GLU A 34 13.04 -8.93 -1.87
C GLU A 34 12.31 -8.52 -0.58
N PHE A 35 10.99 -8.51 -0.63
CA PHE A 35 10.14 -7.98 0.44
C PHE A 35 9.10 -8.99 0.89
N THR A 36 8.62 -8.79 2.10
CA THR A 36 7.40 -9.37 2.65
C THR A 36 6.57 -8.24 3.22
N PHE A 37 5.32 -8.51 3.57
CA PHE A 37 4.47 -7.54 4.24
C PHE A 37 3.74 -8.20 5.40
N THR A 38 3.37 -7.39 6.37
CA THR A 38 2.43 -7.74 7.43
C THR A 38 1.22 -6.85 7.32
N GLN A 39 0.04 -7.41 7.58
CA GLN A 39 -1.21 -6.67 7.65
C GLN A 39 -1.89 -7.02 8.97
N GLY A 40 -2.19 -6.01 9.78
CA GLY A 40 -2.92 -6.16 11.04
C GLY A 40 -4.42 -6.37 10.82
N LYS A 41 -5.21 -6.13 11.86
CA LYS A 41 -6.67 -6.20 11.77
C LYS A 41 -7.25 -5.06 10.91
N ASP A 42 -6.60 -3.90 10.95
CA ASP A 42 -6.94 -2.76 10.10
C ASP A 42 -6.25 -2.90 8.74
N ASN A 43 -6.95 -2.52 7.66
CA ASN A 43 -6.38 -2.49 6.33
C ASN A 43 -5.27 -1.43 6.17
N LEU A 44 -5.22 -0.43 7.04
CA LEU A 44 -4.16 0.59 7.07
C LEU A 44 -2.95 0.16 7.91
N ASP A 45 -3.09 -0.87 8.75
CA ASP A 45 -1.99 -1.42 9.56
C ASP A 45 -1.14 -2.35 8.70
N ILE A 46 -0.49 -1.80 7.68
CA ILE A 46 0.37 -2.52 6.75
C ILE A 46 1.82 -2.07 6.93
N ASN A 47 2.73 -3.03 6.98
CA ASN A 47 4.16 -2.77 7.02
C ASN A 47 4.89 -3.60 5.96
N ILE A 48 5.96 -3.03 5.40
CA ILE A 48 6.80 -3.69 4.41
C ILE A 48 8.12 -4.07 5.09
N ILE A 49 8.54 -5.32 4.93
CA ILE A 49 9.71 -5.88 5.58
C ILE A 49 10.68 -6.36 4.52
N LYS A 50 11.90 -5.81 4.53
CA LYS A 50 12.98 -6.27 3.63
C LYS A 50 13.52 -7.61 4.12
N LYS A 51 13.50 -8.65 3.28
CA LYS A 51 13.91 -10.00 3.70
C LYS A 51 15.39 -10.10 4.08
N SER A 52 16.26 -9.30 3.46
CA SER A 52 17.71 -9.39 3.64
C SER A 52 18.17 -9.09 5.07
N ASN A 53 17.47 -8.21 5.78
CA ASN A 53 17.86 -7.75 7.12
C ASN A 53 16.66 -7.65 8.08
N LEU A 54 15.48 -8.14 7.68
CA LEU A 54 14.23 -8.05 8.42
C LEU A 54 13.86 -6.63 8.86
N LYS A 55 14.42 -5.60 8.20
CA LYS A 55 14.14 -4.21 8.52
C LYS A 55 12.73 -3.87 8.05
N LYS A 56 11.91 -3.42 9.00
CA LYS A 56 10.58 -2.86 8.75
C LYS A 56 10.70 -1.46 8.16
N MET A 57 9.78 -1.11 7.27
CA MET A 57 9.70 0.22 6.68
C MET A 57 9.21 1.25 7.69
N TYR A 58 8.20 0.87 8.48
CA TYR A 58 7.63 1.67 9.56
C TYR A 58 7.91 1.01 10.91
N GLN A 59 8.00 1.80 11.98
CA GLN A 59 8.01 1.28 13.36
C GLN A 59 6.59 0.99 13.81
N ASP A 60 5.67 1.94 13.57
CA ASP A 60 4.24 1.85 13.89
C ASP A 60 3.43 2.50 12.74
N PRO A 61 2.94 1.70 11.76
CA PRO A 61 2.30 2.24 10.56
C PRO A 61 1.14 3.20 10.83
N ILE A 62 0.29 2.88 11.82
CA ILE A 62 -0.90 3.66 12.14
C ILE A 62 -0.52 4.97 12.81
N LYS A 63 0.31 4.94 13.85
CA LYS A 63 0.70 6.18 14.55
C LYS A 63 1.49 7.12 13.66
N GLU A 64 2.38 6.59 12.82
CA GLU A 64 3.14 7.39 11.86
C GLU A 64 2.20 8.03 10.82
N LEU A 65 1.20 7.29 10.33
CA LEU A 65 0.18 7.82 9.43
C LEU A 65 -0.63 8.95 10.09
N GLU A 66 -1.14 8.75 11.30
CA GLU A 66 -1.90 9.77 12.05
C GLU A 66 -1.10 11.06 12.24
N LYS A 67 0.17 10.93 12.63
CA LYS A 67 1.09 12.07 12.79
C LYS A 67 1.32 12.81 11.47
N ASN A 68 1.52 12.08 10.38
CA ASN A 68 1.72 12.70 9.06
C ASN A 68 0.43 13.37 8.54
N LEU A 69 -0.74 12.84 8.89
CA LEU A 69 -2.02 13.45 8.56
C LEU A 69 -2.30 14.74 9.36
N GLU A 70 -1.72 14.89 10.55
CA GLU A 70 -1.86 16.09 11.37
C GLU A 70 -1.38 17.35 10.63
N TYR A 71 -0.30 17.25 9.86
CA TYR A 71 0.20 18.33 9.00
C TYR A 71 -0.88 18.86 8.03
N PHE A 72 -1.72 17.97 7.49
CA PHE A 72 -2.76 18.37 6.53
C PHE A 72 -3.94 19.08 7.19
N LYS A 73 -4.15 18.95 8.51
CA LYS A 73 -5.24 19.64 9.22
C LYS A 73 -5.09 21.16 9.11
N ASP A 74 -3.87 21.68 9.05
CA ASP A 74 -3.67 23.13 8.91
C ASP A 74 -4.09 23.66 7.52
N PHE A 75 -4.07 22.81 6.49
CA PHE A 75 -4.53 23.17 5.14
C PHE A 75 -6.05 23.09 4.99
N THR A 76 -6.75 22.38 5.87
CA THR A 76 -8.23 22.36 5.88
C THR A 76 -8.85 23.71 6.26
N ARG A 77 -8.05 24.66 6.77
CA ARG A 77 -8.49 26.03 7.09
C ARG A 77 -8.74 26.89 5.83
N TYR A 78 -8.31 26.45 4.65
CA TYR A 78 -8.53 27.14 3.39
C TYR A 78 -9.32 26.25 2.41
N PRO A 79 -10.64 26.11 2.59
CA PRO A 79 -11.48 25.22 1.79
C PRO A 79 -11.74 25.71 0.35
N VAL A 80 -11.04 26.74 -0.14
CA VAL A 80 -11.29 27.35 -1.45
C VAL A 80 -9.97 27.59 -2.20
N LEU A 81 -9.52 26.53 -2.87
CA LEU A 81 -8.87 26.57 -4.18
C LEU A 81 -9.65 25.63 -5.10
#